data_AF-A0A6P7MRP6-F1
#
_entry.id   AF-A0A6P7MRP6-F1
#
_cell.length_a   1.000
_cell.length_b   1.000
_cell.length_c   1.000
_cell.angle_alpha   90.00
_cell.angle_beta   90.00
_cell.angle_gamma   90.00
#
_symmetry.space_group_name_H-M   'P 1'
#
loop_
_entity.id
_entity.type
_entity.pdbx_description
1 polymer ?
#
loop_
_entity_poly.entity_id
_entity_poly.type
_entity_poly.pdbx_seq_one_letter_code
_entity_poly.pdbx_strand_id
1 'polypeptide(L)'
;MAEPGPTVAPAEAPSCSSLTTKELQENLRAEKQRERPVRLLFEIPSARIVEHTLSKYVVYDVVVMCSGSFESRRVSVERRYRDFFRFHQRLLDEFREELEELVLPRKHLTRNLSADVISERRLALQAYLAKLNAVRCIRHSPHLARFLTEPEQRQAHGLVRAGQFKLALDQLQVVLEIQEKFLPWQNPTLTVPTLSALATCHRDLDEPEQAFAAAHKALPAVRRYGLNRYRAALLDLLVDLGYQLGRPVAQLQEELTVLRDAERGEASHHSLKELVVQEFV
;
A
#
# COMPACT_ATOMS: atom_id res chain seq x y z
N MET A 1 -61.30 -46.43 26.85
CA MET A 1 -60.19 -46.96 27.66
C MET A 1 -58.91 -46.82 26.84
N ALA A 2 -57.89 -46.24 27.48
CA ALA A 2 -56.46 -46.30 27.18
C ALA A 2 -55.94 -45.87 25.79
N GLU A 3 -55.26 -44.72 25.79
CA GLU A 3 -54.18 -44.34 24.87
C GLU A 3 -53.09 -45.43 24.72
N PRO A 4 -52.34 -45.39 23.61
CA PRO A 4 -50.89 -45.27 23.78
C PRO A 4 -50.24 -44.29 22.78
N GLY A 5 -49.69 -43.19 23.31
CA GLY A 5 -48.26 -42.85 23.28
C GLY A 5 -47.55 -42.66 21.91
N PRO A 6 -46.92 -41.50 21.65
CA PRO A 6 -46.14 -41.28 20.43
C PRO A 6 -44.80 -42.02 20.52
N THR A 7 -44.50 -42.82 19.49
CA THR A 7 -43.21 -43.50 19.37
C THR A 7 -42.17 -42.52 18.82
N VAL A 8 -41.31 -42.03 19.70
CA VAL A 8 -40.15 -41.19 19.35
C VAL A 8 -39.10 -42.07 18.66
N ALA A 9 -38.85 -41.83 17.37
CA ALA A 9 -37.71 -42.39 16.66
C ALA A 9 -36.42 -41.68 17.12
N PRO A 10 -35.29 -42.40 17.27
CA PRO A 10 -34.07 -41.85 17.84
C PRO A 10 -33.40 -40.88 16.88
N ALA A 11 -32.89 -39.79 17.45
CA ALA A 11 -32.11 -38.75 16.78
C ALA A 11 -30.91 -39.35 16.03
N GLU A 12 -30.73 -38.94 14.77
CA GLU A 12 -29.49 -39.15 14.03
C GLU A 12 -28.33 -38.56 14.84
N ALA A 13 -27.41 -39.43 15.28
CA ALA A 13 -26.18 -39.00 15.92
C ALA A 13 -25.35 -38.14 14.95
N PRO A 14 -24.72 -37.05 15.42
CA PRO A 14 -23.84 -36.27 14.57
C PRO A 14 -22.67 -37.15 14.15
N SER A 15 -22.46 -37.29 12.84
CA SER A 15 -21.33 -38.00 12.27
C SER A 15 -20.03 -37.40 12.78
N CYS A 16 -19.46 -38.02 13.81
CA CYS A 16 -18.20 -37.61 14.41
C CYS A 16 -17.09 -38.24 13.56
N SER A 17 -16.73 -37.56 12.47
CA SER A 17 -15.69 -38.00 11.55
C SER A 17 -14.32 -37.98 12.21
N SER A 18 -13.89 -39.13 12.73
CA SER A 18 -12.55 -39.37 13.25
C SER A 18 -11.57 -39.58 12.09
N LEU A 19 -11.06 -38.50 11.51
CA LEU A 19 -10.02 -38.59 10.50
C LEU A 19 -8.69 -39.01 11.12
N THR A 20 -7.95 -39.88 10.43
CA THR A 20 -6.59 -40.24 10.81
C THR A 20 -5.64 -39.04 10.63
N THR A 21 -4.50 -39.04 11.32
CA THR A 21 -3.47 -37.99 11.15
C THR A 21 -2.98 -37.86 9.71
N LYS A 22 -2.98 -38.97 8.96
CA LYS A 22 -2.64 -39.01 7.54
C LYS A 22 -3.71 -38.34 6.67
N GLU A 23 -4.98 -38.65 6.90
CA GLU A 23 -6.10 -38.01 6.19
C GLU A 23 -6.20 -36.52 6.54
N LEU A 24 -5.91 -36.12 7.78
CA LEU A 24 -5.81 -34.71 8.16
C LEU A 24 -4.67 -33.98 7.44
N GLN A 25 -3.51 -34.62 7.27
CA GLN A 25 -2.41 -34.06 6.50
C GLN A 25 -2.73 -33.96 5.00
N GLU A 26 -3.41 -34.95 4.44
CA GLU A 26 -3.85 -34.96 3.04
C GLU A 26 -4.94 -33.91 2.79
N ASN A 27 -5.92 -33.78 3.69
CA ASN A 27 -6.93 -32.73 3.65
C ASN A 27 -6.30 -31.35 3.80
N LEU A 28 -5.37 -31.16 4.75
CA LEU A 28 -4.66 -29.89 4.90
C LEU A 28 -3.82 -29.56 3.65
N ARG A 29 -3.20 -30.56 2.99
CA ARG A 29 -2.49 -30.36 1.72
C ARG A 29 -3.45 -30.01 0.59
N ALA A 30 -4.60 -30.65 0.51
CA ALA A 30 -5.63 -30.36 -0.48
C ALA A 30 -6.26 -28.97 -0.26
N GLU A 31 -6.45 -28.55 0.99
CA GLU A 31 -6.91 -27.21 1.35
C GLU A 31 -5.85 -26.15 1.07
N LYS A 32 -4.58 -26.40 1.39
CA LYS A 32 -3.46 -25.53 1.01
C LYS A 32 -3.30 -25.38 -0.50
N GLN A 33 -3.61 -26.43 -1.27
CA GLN A 33 -3.69 -26.34 -2.73
C GLN A 33 -4.91 -25.54 -3.22
N ARG A 34 -5.96 -25.42 -2.40
CA ARG A 34 -7.14 -24.59 -2.66
C ARG A 34 -6.99 -23.15 -2.17
N GLU A 35 -5.92 -22.80 -1.45
CA GLU A 35 -5.62 -21.41 -1.08
C GLU A 35 -5.47 -20.60 -2.36
N ARG A 36 -6.53 -19.86 -2.71
CA ARG A 36 -6.53 -18.99 -3.88
C ARG A 36 -5.43 -17.95 -3.65
N PRO A 37 -4.56 -17.70 -4.64
CA PRO A 37 -3.54 -16.68 -4.49
C PRO A 37 -4.22 -15.35 -4.17
N VAL A 38 -3.70 -14.62 -3.19
CA VAL A 38 -4.15 -13.26 -2.87
C VAL A 38 -4.13 -12.45 -4.18
N ARG A 39 -5.19 -11.68 -4.44
CA ARG A 39 -5.34 -10.82 -5.62
C ARG A 39 -5.63 -9.41 -5.17
N LEU A 40 -5.04 -8.46 -5.87
CA LEU A 40 -5.36 -7.05 -5.71
C LEU A 40 -6.67 -6.72 -6.44
N LEU A 41 -7.59 -6.09 -5.73
CA LEU A 41 -8.91 -5.69 -6.21
C LEU A 41 -9.07 -4.17 -6.11
N PHE A 42 -9.86 -3.62 -7.03
CA PHE A 42 -10.12 -2.18 -7.11
C PHE A 42 -11.62 -1.93 -7.08
N GLU A 43 -12.02 -1.00 -6.23
CA GLU A 43 -13.38 -0.49 -6.18
C GLU A 43 -13.38 1.02 -6.28
N ILE A 44 -14.37 1.56 -6.98
CA ILE A 44 -14.61 2.99 -7.01
C ILE A 44 -16.02 3.21 -6.43
N PRO A 45 -16.20 3.24 -5.10
CA PRO A 45 -17.51 3.25 -4.47
C PRO A 45 -18.30 4.51 -4.77
N SER A 46 -17.63 5.65 -4.88
CA SER A 46 -18.28 6.94 -5.02
C SER A 46 -17.56 7.84 -6.03
N ALA A 47 -18.31 8.82 -6.52
CA ALA A 47 -17.78 9.91 -7.33
C ALA A 47 -18.48 11.20 -6.89
N ARG A 48 -17.72 12.28 -6.76
CA ARG A 48 -18.24 13.58 -6.32
C ARG A 48 -17.82 14.68 -7.27
N ILE A 49 -18.65 15.69 -7.40
CA ILE A 49 -18.33 16.89 -8.17
C ILE A 49 -17.65 17.89 -7.24
N VAL A 50 -16.48 18.36 -7.63
CA VAL A 50 -15.72 19.39 -6.93
C VAL A 50 -15.86 20.69 -7.71
N GLU A 51 -16.29 21.73 -7.01
CA GLU A 51 -16.41 23.08 -7.52
C GLU A 51 -15.36 23.97 -6.88
N HIS A 52 -14.49 24.53 -7.72
CA HIS A 52 -13.59 25.63 -7.38
C HIS A 52 -14.10 26.90 -8.05
N THR A 53 -13.64 28.06 -7.60
CA THR A 53 -14.04 29.39 -8.08
C THR A 53 -14.08 29.52 -9.60
N LEU A 54 -13.20 28.83 -10.33
CA LEU A 54 -13.09 28.88 -11.79
C LEU A 54 -13.19 27.51 -12.49
N SER A 55 -13.43 26.41 -11.76
CA SER A 55 -13.46 25.09 -12.39
C SER A 55 -14.33 24.08 -11.68
N LYS A 56 -15.03 23.23 -12.45
CA LYS A 56 -15.85 22.13 -11.95
C LYS A 56 -15.34 20.82 -12.53
N TYR A 57 -15.05 19.84 -11.69
CA TYR A 57 -14.56 18.53 -12.13
C TYR A 57 -15.06 17.39 -11.24
N VAL A 58 -15.00 16.16 -11.77
CA VAL A 58 -15.40 14.95 -11.04
C VAL A 58 -14.17 14.28 -10.46
N VAL A 59 -14.28 13.88 -9.20
CA VAL A 59 -13.31 13.08 -8.46
C VAL A 59 -13.92 11.72 -8.17
N TYR A 60 -13.12 10.69 -8.34
CA TYR A 60 -13.45 9.30 -8.07
C TYR A 60 -12.68 8.86 -6.83
N ASP A 61 -13.39 8.28 -5.88
CA ASP A 61 -12.81 7.68 -4.69
C ASP A 61 -12.36 6.26 -5.04
N VAL A 62 -11.06 5.97 -5.00
CA VAL A 62 -10.48 4.69 -5.45
C VAL A 62 -9.99 3.92 -4.24
N VAL A 63 -10.52 2.72 -4.07
CA VAL A 63 -10.21 1.80 -2.97
C VAL A 63 -9.43 0.62 -3.53
N VAL A 64 -8.36 0.25 -2.84
CA VAL A 64 -7.53 -0.93 -3.15
C VAL A 64 -7.73 -1.95 -2.05
N MET A 65 -7.94 -3.22 -2.40
CA MET A 65 -8.15 -4.31 -1.43
C MET A 65 -7.38 -5.56 -1.83
N CYS A 66 -7.07 -6.41 -0.85
CA CYS A 66 -6.49 -7.73 -1.08
C CYS A 66 -7.54 -8.84 -0.86
N SER A 67 -7.68 -9.76 -1.81
CA SER A 67 -8.62 -10.88 -1.68
C SER A 67 -8.22 -11.79 -0.51
N GLY A 68 -9.20 -12.20 0.31
CA GLY A 68 -8.94 -13.09 1.45
C GLY A 68 -8.31 -12.38 2.66
N SER A 69 -8.15 -11.06 2.60
CA SER A 69 -7.84 -10.22 3.76
C SER A 69 -9.11 -9.54 4.26
N PHE A 70 -9.33 -9.54 5.57
CA PHE A 70 -10.35 -8.70 6.20
C PHE A 70 -9.68 -7.40 6.65
N GLU A 71 -10.01 -6.30 5.99
CA GLU A 71 -9.44 -5.00 6.30
C GLU A 71 -10.38 -4.25 7.27
N SER A 72 -9.90 -3.96 8.48
CA SER A 72 -10.67 -3.20 9.49
C SER A 72 -10.86 -1.74 9.10
N ARG A 73 -9.95 -1.20 8.27
CA ARG A 73 -9.96 0.17 7.78
C ARG A 73 -9.96 0.17 6.26
N ARG A 74 -10.98 0.79 5.66
CA ARG A 74 -11.05 1.02 4.22
C ARG A 74 -10.24 2.26 3.88
N VAL A 75 -9.13 2.08 3.17
CA VAL A 75 -8.29 3.17 2.68
C VAL A 75 -8.62 3.49 1.24
N SER A 76 -8.73 4.76 0.92
CA SER A 76 -9.05 5.24 -0.41
C SER A 76 -8.26 6.49 -0.79
N VAL A 77 -8.15 6.73 -2.09
CA VAL A 77 -7.47 7.88 -2.69
C VAL A 77 -8.31 8.52 -3.77
N GLU A 78 -8.16 9.82 -3.94
CA GLU A 78 -9.00 10.60 -4.82
C GLU A 78 -8.32 10.83 -6.17
N ARG A 79 -8.96 10.40 -7.27
CA ARG A 79 -8.43 10.59 -8.63
C ARG A 79 -9.47 11.21 -9.55
N ARG A 80 -9.07 12.18 -10.35
CA ARG A 80 -9.93 12.70 -11.44
C ARG A 80 -9.61 11.96 -12.73
N TYR A 81 -10.55 11.97 -13.67
CA TYR A 81 -10.37 11.34 -14.99
C TYR A 81 -9.06 11.77 -15.70
N ARG A 82 -8.65 13.04 -15.54
CA ARG A 82 -7.41 13.55 -16.15
C ARG A 82 -6.17 12.83 -15.63
N ASP A 83 -6.18 12.36 -14.39
CA ASP A 83 -5.07 11.62 -13.80
C ASP A 83 -4.98 10.23 -14.44
N PHE A 84 -6.11 9.52 -14.58
CA PHE A 84 -6.18 8.26 -15.32
C PHE A 84 -5.70 8.42 -16.77
N PHE A 85 -6.07 9.51 -17.43
CA PHE A 85 -5.60 9.79 -18.79
C PHE A 85 -4.08 9.95 -18.84
N ARG A 86 -3.49 10.76 -17.95
CA ARG A 86 -2.03 10.95 -17.88
C ARG A 86 -1.31 9.65 -17.53
N PHE A 87 -1.87 8.88 -16.59
CA PHE A 87 -1.36 7.58 -16.21
C PHE A 87 -1.35 6.60 -17.39
N HIS A 88 -2.45 6.49 -18.12
CA HIS A 88 -2.52 5.61 -19.28
C HIS A 88 -1.51 5.99 -20.37
N GLN A 89 -1.31 7.28 -20.62
CA GLN A 89 -0.29 7.73 -21.58
C GLN A 89 1.12 7.29 -21.16
N ARG A 90 1.48 7.48 -19.88
CA ARG A 90 2.78 7.00 -19.36
C ARG A 90 2.95 5.49 -19.49
N LEU A 91 1.87 4.72 -19.31
CA LEU A 91 1.93 3.28 -19.51
C LEU A 91 2.16 2.90 -20.98
N LEU A 92 1.54 3.62 -21.92
CA LEU A 92 1.74 3.38 -23.36
C LEU A 92 3.13 3.79 -23.87
N ASP A 93 3.86 4.62 -23.13
CA ASP A 93 5.24 4.97 -23.44
C ASP A 93 6.19 3.79 -23.19
N GLU A 94 5.87 2.89 -22.25
CA GLU A 94 6.75 1.80 -21.82
C GLU A 94 6.20 0.39 -22.12
N PHE A 95 4.87 0.20 -22.14
CA PHE A 95 4.19 -1.10 -22.30
C PHE A 95 3.17 -1.08 -23.44
N ARG A 96 3.52 -0.46 -24.57
CA ARG A 96 2.60 -0.28 -25.68
C ARG A 96 2.03 -1.60 -26.19
N GLU A 97 2.90 -2.59 -26.38
CA GLU A 97 2.56 -3.90 -26.95
C GLU A 97 1.65 -4.69 -26.00
N GLU A 98 1.92 -4.65 -24.70
CA GLU A 98 1.13 -5.37 -23.70
C GLU A 98 -0.24 -4.73 -23.42
N LEU A 99 -0.45 -3.50 -23.88
CA LEU A 99 -1.66 -2.72 -23.66
C LEU A 99 -2.51 -2.50 -24.92
N GLU A 100 -2.21 -3.18 -26.03
CA GLU A 100 -2.93 -3.02 -27.31
C GLU A 100 -4.45 -3.21 -27.17
N GLU A 101 -4.87 -4.19 -26.36
CA GLU A 101 -6.30 -4.49 -26.14
C GLU A 101 -6.94 -3.63 -25.02
N LEU A 102 -6.13 -2.86 -24.29
CA LEU A 102 -6.58 -2.16 -23.09
C LEU A 102 -6.94 -0.71 -23.41
N VAL A 103 -8.25 -0.46 -23.48
CA VAL A 103 -8.79 0.87 -23.82
C VAL A 103 -9.22 1.64 -22.55
N LEU A 104 -8.69 2.86 -22.40
CA LEU A 104 -9.17 3.81 -21.39
C LEU A 104 -10.58 4.32 -21.75
N PRO A 105 -11.51 4.47 -20.77
CA PRO A 105 -12.83 5.05 -21.03
C PRO A 105 -12.76 6.41 -21.73
N ARG A 106 -13.64 6.65 -22.70
CA ARG A 106 -13.56 7.83 -23.59
C ARG A 106 -13.78 9.15 -22.84
N LYS A 107 -13.15 10.21 -23.36
CA LYS A 107 -13.46 11.59 -22.98
C LYS A 107 -14.84 11.95 -23.53
N HIS A 108 -15.80 12.07 -22.63
CA HIS A 108 -17.03 12.80 -22.91
C HIS A 108 -16.64 14.29 -22.94
N LEU A 109 -17.05 15.01 -23.99
CA LEU A 109 -16.79 16.45 -24.15
C LEU A 109 -18.05 17.28 -23.84
N THR A 110 -19.22 16.65 -23.89
CA THR A 110 -20.53 17.24 -23.62
C THR A 110 -21.24 16.45 -22.51
N ARG A 111 -21.94 17.16 -21.60
CA ARG A 111 -22.72 16.56 -20.50
C ARG A 111 -21.94 15.69 -19.48
N ASN A 112 -20.66 15.99 -19.29
CA ASN A 112 -19.74 15.22 -18.43
C ASN A 112 -20.12 15.16 -16.94
N LEU A 113 -21.06 16.00 -16.53
CA LEU A 113 -21.50 16.16 -15.14
C LEU A 113 -22.87 15.55 -14.89
N SER A 114 -23.50 14.87 -15.86
CA SER A 114 -24.71 14.11 -15.58
C SER A 114 -24.39 12.90 -14.71
N ALA A 115 -25.31 12.56 -13.80
CA ALA A 115 -25.16 11.42 -12.90
C ALA A 115 -24.93 10.11 -13.67
N ASP A 116 -25.64 9.91 -14.79
CA ASP A 116 -25.49 8.71 -15.63
C ASP A 116 -24.07 8.59 -16.20
N VAL A 117 -23.53 9.68 -16.75
CA VAL A 117 -22.17 9.70 -17.33
C VAL A 117 -21.11 9.51 -16.24
N ILE A 118 -21.32 10.10 -15.07
CA ILE A 118 -20.42 9.91 -13.93
C ILE A 118 -20.43 8.46 -13.47
N SER A 119 -21.60 7.83 -13.35
CA SER A 119 -21.75 6.44 -12.92
C SER A 119 -21.19 5.45 -13.94
N GLU A 120 -21.50 5.62 -15.23
CA GLU A 120 -20.98 4.80 -16.31
C GLU A 120 -19.44 4.87 -16.35
N ARG A 121 -18.88 6.08 -16.30
CA ARG A 121 -17.43 6.28 -16.28
C ARG A 121 -16.79 5.69 -15.02
N ARG A 122 -17.44 5.80 -13.85
CA ARG A 122 -16.96 5.21 -12.59
C ARG A 122 -16.78 3.68 -12.73
N LEU A 123 -17.80 2.99 -13.23
CA LEU A 123 -17.75 1.55 -13.48
C LEU A 123 -16.69 1.19 -14.53
N ALA A 124 -16.58 1.97 -15.60
CA ALA A 124 -15.60 1.74 -16.65
C ALA A 124 -14.15 1.94 -16.15
N LEU A 125 -13.90 2.94 -15.29
CA LEU A 125 -12.59 3.15 -14.65
C LEU A 125 -12.24 2.04 -13.66
N GLN A 126 -13.22 1.53 -12.92
CA GLN A 126 -13.02 0.37 -12.04
C GLN A 126 -12.63 -0.88 -12.85
N ALA A 127 -13.37 -1.17 -13.93
CA ALA A 127 -13.06 -2.27 -14.84
C ALA A 127 -11.68 -2.09 -15.51
N TYR A 128 -11.31 -0.86 -15.86
CA TYR A 128 -9.99 -0.51 -16.40
C TYR A 128 -8.86 -0.85 -15.42
N LEU A 129 -8.97 -0.46 -14.15
CA LEU A 129 -7.97 -0.80 -13.12
C LEU A 129 -7.85 -2.32 -12.91
N ALA A 130 -8.98 -3.03 -12.90
CA ALA A 130 -8.99 -4.48 -12.80
C ALA A 130 -8.28 -5.15 -13.99
N LYS A 131 -8.53 -4.68 -15.22
CA LYS A 131 -7.84 -5.15 -16.43
C LYS A 131 -6.35 -4.85 -16.40
N LEU A 132 -5.95 -3.63 -16.00
CA LEU A 132 -4.53 -3.27 -15.88
C LEU A 132 -3.78 -4.19 -14.92
N ASN A 133 -4.35 -4.47 -13.75
CA ASN A 133 -3.72 -5.35 -12.77
C ASN A 133 -3.67 -6.82 -13.19
N ALA A 134 -4.50 -7.23 -14.16
CA ALA A 134 -4.40 -8.56 -14.77
C ALA A 134 -3.16 -8.68 -15.66
N VAL A 135 -2.68 -7.58 -16.24
CA VAL A 135 -1.46 -7.55 -17.06
C VAL A 135 -0.22 -7.68 -16.17
N ARG A 136 0.57 -8.74 -16.40
CA ARG A 136 1.67 -9.13 -15.51
C ARG A 136 2.76 -8.07 -15.37
N CYS A 137 3.25 -7.49 -16.47
CA CYS A 137 4.31 -6.48 -16.44
C CYS A 137 3.84 -5.23 -15.67
N ILE A 138 2.62 -4.77 -15.91
CA ILE A 138 2.02 -3.63 -15.19
C ILE A 138 1.90 -3.90 -13.69
N ARG A 139 1.40 -5.09 -13.31
CA ARG A 139 1.23 -5.46 -11.90
C ARG A 139 2.53 -5.41 -11.10
N HIS A 140 3.65 -5.84 -11.71
CA HIS A 140 4.96 -5.84 -11.04
C HIS A 140 5.71 -4.49 -11.22
N SER A 141 5.26 -3.64 -12.13
CA SER A 141 5.80 -2.29 -12.31
C SER A 141 5.34 -1.35 -11.17
N PRO A 142 6.13 -0.31 -10.84
CA PRO A 142 5.75 0.64 -9.79
C PRO A 142 4.64 1.60 -10.23
N HIS A 143 4.23 1.60 -11.51
CA HIS A 143 3.36 2.64 -12.07
C HIS A 143 1.98 2.70 -11.44
N LEU A 144 1.37 1.54 -11.19
CA LEU A 144 0.04 1.48 -10.59
C LEU A 144 0.06 1.96 -9.13
N ALA A 145 1.08 1.55 -8.36
CA ALA A 145 1.28 2.01 -6.99
C ALA A 145 1.55 3.53 -6.94
N ARG A 146 2.42 4.04 -7.82
CA ARG A 146 2.71 5.48 -7.95
C ARG A 146 1.46 6.27 -8.35
N PHE A 147 0.69 5.80 -9.33
CA PHE A 147 -0.57 6.43 -9.69
C PHE A 147 -1.50 6.59 -8.49
N LEU A 148 -1.55 5.59 -7.59
CA LEU A 148 -2.42 5.60 -6.41
C LEU A 148 -1.85 6.31 -5.19
N THR A 149 -0.55 6.59 -5.13
CA THR A 149 0.06 7.11 -3.88
C THR A 149 0.95 8.33 -4.04
N GLU A 150 1.50 8.57 -5.23
CA GLU A 150 2.48 9.64 -5.46
C GLU A 150 1.91 11.06 -5.20
N PRO A 151 0.66 11.41 -5.59
CA PRO A 151 0.06 12.70 -5.24
C PRO A 151 -0.03 12.94 -3.72
N GLU A 152 -0.55 11.97 -2.96
CA GLU A 152 -0.65 12.01 -1.51
C GLU A 152 0.73 12.07 -0.87
N GLN A 153 1.69 11.32 -1.39
CA GLN A 153 3.06 11.33 -0.91
C GLN A 153 3.72 12.70 -1.15
N ARG A 154 3.60 13.28 -2.34
CA ARG A 154 4.10 14.64 -2.63
C ARG A 154 3.48 15.68 -1.71
N GLN A 155 2.18 15.58 -1.45
CA GLN A 155 1.48 16.46 -0.52
C GLN A 155 2.01 16.30 0.90
N ALA A 156 2.17 15.07 1.37
CA ALA A 156 2.70 14.78 2.69
C ALA A 156 4.13 15.31 2.87
N HIS A 157 5.01 15.14 1.89
CA HIS A 157 6.35 15.72 1.94
C HIS A 157 6.33 17.26 1.92
N GLY A 158 5.33 17.88 1.26
CA GLY A 158 5.04 19.31 1.39
C GLY A 158 4.67 19.71 2.82
N LEU A 159 3.84 18.91 3.49
CA LEU A 159 3.45 19.13 4.90
C LEU A 159 4.64 18.95 5.86
N VAL A 160 5.51 17.96 5.63
CA VAL A 160 6.77 17.79 6.38
C VAL A 160 7.64 19.04 6.28
N ARG A 161 7.81 19.58 5.06
CA ARG A 161 8.55 20.83 4.84
C ARG A 161 7.91 22.03 5.53
N ALA A 162 6.59 22.06 5.64
CA ALA A 162 5.85 23.09 6.37
C ALA A 162 5.82 22.87 7.89
N GLY A 163 6.45 21.81 8.42
CA GLY A 163 6.45 21.46 9.85
C GLY A 163 5.11 20.91 10.35
N GLN A 164 4.18 20.57 9.46
CA GLN A 164 2.85 20.04 9.80
C GLN A 164 2.88 18.52 9.94
N PHE A 165 3.67 18.02 10.89
CA PHE A 165 3.97 16.59 11.03
C PHE A 165 2.74 15.71 11.29
N LYS A 166 1.75 16.18 12.08
CA LYS A 166 0.52 15.42 12.35
C LYS A 166 -0.30 15.17 11.08
N LEU A 167 -0.50 16.21 10.26
CA LEU A 167 -1.20 16.09 8.99
C LEU A 167 -0.41 15.25 7.98
N ALA A 168 0.93 15.34 8.00
CA ALA A 168 1.78 14.50 7.20
C ALA A 168 1.64 13.01 7.57
N LEU A 169 1.62 12.68 8.88
CA LEU A 169 1.42 11.31 9.37
C LEU A 169 0.11 10.72 8.85
N ASP A 170 -1.00 11.45 8.96
CA ASP A 170 -2.31 10.99 8.51
C ASP A 170 -2.29 10.60 7.01
N GLN A 171 -1.63 11.42 6.18
CA GLN A 171 -1.49 11.14 4.75
C GLN A 171 -0.51 10.01 4.45
N LEU A 172 0.63 9.97 5.12
CA LEU A 172 1.64 8.92 4.93
C LEU A 172 1.14 7.54 5.36
N GLN A 173 0.28 7.49 6.38
CA GLN A 173 -0.34 6.24 6.83
C GLN A 173 -1.27 5.67 5.74
N VAL A 174 -2.07 6.51 5.10
CA VAL A 174 -2.89 6.14 3.92
C VAL A 174 -1.99 5.62 2.78
N VAL A 175 -0.90 6.31 2.49
CA VAL A 175 0.07 5.89 1.46
C VAL A 175 0.70 4.54 1.78
N LEU A 176 1.16 4.34 3.01
CA LEU A 176 1.79 3.11 3.45
C LEU A 176 0.81 1.93 3.36
N GLU A 177 -0.41 2.08 3.85
CA GLU A 177 -1.44 1.04 3.80
C GLU A 177 -1.75 0.61 2.35
N ILE A 178 -1.74 1.54 1.40
CA ILE A 178 -1.89 1.19 -0.02
C ILE A 178 -0.64 0.49 -0.55
N GLN A 179 0.56 1.02 -0.31
CA GLN A 179 1.82 0.43 -0.79
C GLN A 179 2.02 -1.01 -0.26
N GLU A 180 1.64 -1.28 0.98
CA GLU A 180 1.71 -2.62 1.57
C GLU A 180 0.88 -3.66 0.82
N LYS A 181 -0.27 -3.25 0.26
CA LYS A 181 -1.10 -4.13 -0.57
C LYS A 181 -0.41 -4.51 -1.88
N PHE A 182 0.55 -3.72 -2.36
CA PHE A 182 1.32 -4.02 -3.57
C PHE A 182 2.56 -4.89 -3.34
N LEU A 183 3.02 -5.03 -2.08
CA LEU A 183 4.24 -5.77 -1.75
C LEU A 183 4.31 -7.22 -2.25
N PRO A 184 3.21 -7.99 -2.36
CA PRO A 184 3.28 -9.34 -2.92
C PRO A 184 3.74 -9.38 -4.39
N TRP A 185 3.64 -8.27 -5.12
CA TRP A 185 3.98 -8.18 -6.54
C TRP A 185 5.10 -7.18 -6.86
N GLN A 186 5.46 -6.31 -5.92
CA GLN A 186 6.42 -5.23 -6.15
C GLN A 186 7.61 -5.34 -5.20
N ASN A 187 8.66 -4.57 -5.50
CA ASN A 187 9.86 -4.57 -4.69
C ASN A 187 9.58 -3.93 -3.30
N PRO A 188 10.02 -4.54 -2.18
CA PRO A 188 9.91 -3.97 -0.84
C PRO A 188 10.49 -2.57 -0.66
N THR A 189 11.38 -2.13 -1.54
CA THR A 189 11.90 -0.75 -1.58
C THR A 189 10.81 0.31 -1.79
N LEU A 190 9.62 -0.06 -2.30
CA LEU A 190 8.49 0.84 -2.50
C LEU A 190 8.09 1.60 -1.23
N THR A 191 8.13 0.95 -0.06
CA THR A 191 7.66 1.54 1.21
C THR A 191 8.73 2.35 1.93
N VAL A 192 10.00 2.25 1.52
CA VAL A 192 11.14 2.85 2.24
C VAL A 192 11.02 4.38 2.36
N PRO A 193 10.69 5.15 1.30
CA PRO A 193 10.56 6.59 1.43
C PRO A 193 9.42 6.99 2.38
N THR A 194 8.27 6.30 2.30
CA THR A 194 7.11 6.54 3.17
C THR A 194 7.42 6.24 4.62
N LEU A 195 8.04 5.10 4.91
CA LEU A 195 8.45 4.70 6.27
C LEU A 195 9.50 5.65 6.85
N SER A 196 10.42 6.14 6.01
CA SER A 196 11.43 7.14 6.41
C SER A 196 10.78 8.48 6.78
N ALA A 197 9.78 8.91 6.01
CA ALA A 197 9.00 10.10 6.30
C ALA A 197 8.16 9.96 7.57
N LEU A 198 7.51 8.80 7.78
CA LEU A 198 6.77 8.49 9.02
C LEU A 198 7.70 8.52 10.23
N ALA A 199 8.87 7.88 10.16
CA ALA A 199 9.85 7.88 11.25
C ALA A 199 10.32 9.29 11.60
N THR A 200 10.56 10.13 10.59
CA THR A 200 10.92 11.54 10.79
C THR A 200 9.80 12.32 11.48
N CYS A 201 8.55 12.15 11.03
CA CYS A 201 7.39 12.83 11.63
C CYS A 201 7.17 12.42 13.09
N HIS A 202 7.25 11.12 13.41
CA HIS A 202 7.11 10.65 14.80
C HIS A 202 8.26 11.15 15.68
N ARG A 203 9.51 11.19 15.18
CA ARG A 203 10.64 11.77 15.91
C ARG A 203 10.40 13.25 16.22
N ASP A 204 9.93 14.03 15.25
CA ASP A 204 9.64 15.47 15.44
C ASP A 204 8.39 15.75 16.30
N LEU A 205 7.58 14.73 16.59
CA LEU A 205 6.43 14.79 17.49
C LEU A 205 6.72 14.22 18.89
N ASP A 206 7.99 13.92 19.19
CA ASP A 206 8.42 13.29 20.45
C ASP A 206 7.74 11.94 20.72
N GLU A 207 7.51 11.15 19.67
CA GLU A 207 6.95 9.79 19.70
C GLU A 207 8.02 8.75 19.34
N PRO A 208 9.03 8.52 20.21
CA PRO A 208 10.23 7.73 19.87
C PRO A 208 9.93 6.25 19.60
N GLU A 209 8.91 5.68 20.24
CA GLU A 209 8.50 4.28 20.02
C GLU A 209 7.97 4.06 18.60
N GLN A 210 7.08 4.94 18.14
CA GLN A 210 6.52 4.91 16.79
C GLN A 210 7.59 5.21 15.74
N ALA A 211 8.47 6.19 16.03
CA ALA A 211 9.60 6.51 15.16
C ALA A 211 10.53 5.31 14.99
N PHE A 212 10.87 4.63 16.09
CA PHE A 212 11.72 3.44 16.07
C PHE A 212 11.04 2.31 15.29
N ALA A 213 9.76 2.06 15.51
CA ALA A 213 9.00 1.03 14.81
C ALA A 213 8.97 1.27 13.29
N ALA A 214 8.71 2.51 12.84
CA ALA A 214 8.69 2.87 11.43
C ALA A 214 10.08 2.72 10.77
N ALA A 215 11.13 3.24 11.40
CA ALA A 215 12.51 3.13 10.90
C ALA A 215 12.98 1.67 10.85
N HIS A 216 12.68 0.89 11.89
CA HIS A 216 13.03 -0.52 11.95
C HIS A 216 12.29 -1.34 10.88
N LYS A 217 11.03 -1.00 10.57
CA LYS A 217 10.25 -1.64 9.49
C LYS A 217 10.86 -1.41 8.10
N ALA A 218 11.52 -0.28 7.86
CA ALA A 218 12.18 0.01 6.58
C ALA A 218 13.52 -0.71 6.40
N LEU A 219 14.21 -1.03 7.50
CA LEU A 219 15.60 -1.50 7.50
C LEU A 219 15.84 -2.80 6.70
N PRO A 220 14.98 -3.83 6.74
CA PRO A 220 15.20 -5.06 5.98
C PRO A 220 15.24 -4.83 4.45
N ALA A 221 14.37 -3.97 3.92
CA ALA A 221 14.34 -3.66 2.50
C ALA A 221 15.62 -2.92 2.08
N VAL A 222 16.04 -1.95 2.89
CA VAL A 222 17.24 -1.15 2.63
C VAL A 222 18.52 -1.99 2.69
N ARG A 223 18.63 -2.91 3.65
CA ARG A 223 19.75 -3.87 3.75
C ARG A 223 19.80 -4.82 2.55
N ARG A 224 18.65 -5.37 2.14
CA ARG A 224 18.58 -6.37 1.07
C ARG A 224 18.85 -5.80 -0.32
N TYR A 225 18.38 -4.59 -0.60
CA TYR A 225 18.41 -3.99 -1.94
C TYR A 225 19.45 -2.87 -2.10
N GLY A 226 20.29 -2.62 -1.11
CA GLY A 226 21.43 -1.70 -1.24
C GLY A 226 21.04 -0.22 -1.38
N LEU A 227 20.03 0.24 -0.63
CA LEU A 227 19.64 1.66 -0.61
C LEU A 227 20.52 2.45 0.37
N ASN A 228 21.82 2.56 0.08
CA ASN A 228 22.83 3.08 1.03
C ASN A 228 22.49 4.47 1.61
N ARG A 229 21.96 5.38 0.76
CA ARG A 229 21.48 6.71 1.18
C ARG A 229 20.51 6.63 2.37
N TYR A 230 19.53 5.72 2.28
CA TYR A 230 18.57 5.50 3.37
C TYR A 230 19.15 4.65 4.50
N ARG A 231 20.08 3.73 4.20
CA ARG A 231 20.66 2.80 5.18
C ARG A 231 21.40 3.52 6.29
N ALA A 232 22.33 4.39 5.94
CA ALA A 232 23.12 5.13 6.91
C ALA A 232 22.21 6.01 7.80
N ALA A 233 21.31 6.78 7.18
CA ALA A 233 20.39 7.66 7.88
C ALA A 233 19.40 6.94 8.81
N LEU A 234 18.89 5.77 8.40
CA LEU A 234 18.00 4.95 9.24
C LEU A 234 18.74 4.32 10.42
N LEU A 235 19.97 3.82 10.20
CA LEU A 235 20.80 3.26 11.28
C LEU A 235 21.15 4.32 12.31
N ASP A 236 21.56 5.51 11.87
CA ASP A 236 21.87 6.64 12.75
C ASP A 236 20.64 7.02 13.61
N LEU A 237 19.47 7.15 12.98
CA LEU A 237 18.20 7.38 13.69
C LEU A 237 17.86 6.28 14.70
N LEU A 238 18.05 5.01 14.34
CA LEU A 238 17.74 3.88 15.23
C LEU A 238 18.71 3.79 16.41
N VAL A 239 19.97 4.18 16.23
CA VAL A 239 20.94 4.27 17.33
C VAL A 239 20.53 5.38 18.30
N ASP A 240 20.21 6.58 17.80
CA ASP A 240 19.72 7.70 18.62
C ASP A 240 18.48 7.30 19.44
N LEU A 241 17.45 6.79 18.76
CA LEU A 241 16.19 6.37 19.40
C LEU A 241 16.41 5.17 20.32
N GLY A 242 17.30 4.25 19.96
CA GLY A 242 17.63 3.11 20.79
C GLY A 242 18.27 3.52 22.12
N TYR A 243 19.15 4.52 22.11
CA TYR A 243 19.67 5.10 23.36
C TYR A 243 18.58 5.77 24.19
N GLN A 244 17.70 6.55 23.57
CA GLN A 244 16.58 7.20 24.26
C GLN A 244 15.61 6.18 24.89
N LEU A 245 15.38 5.04 24.22
CA LEU A 245 14.49 3.98 24.67
C LEU A 245 15.18 2.91 25.53
N GLY A 246 16.49 3.01 25.79
CA GLY A 246 17.25 2.01 26.54
C GLY A 246 17.37 0.64 25.86
N ARG A 247 17.34 0.59 24.52
CA ARG A 247 17.42 -0.63 23.70
C ARG A 247 18.87 -0.96 23.31
N PRO A 248 19.20 -2.24 23.07
CA PRO A 248 20.54 -2.62 22.63
C PRO A 248 20.81 -2.10 21.20
N VAL A 249 21.82 -1.22 21.07
CA VAL A 249 22.20 -0.58 19.78
C VAL A 249 23.52 -1.06 19.21
N ALA A 250 24.28 -1.91 19.92
CA ALA A 250 25.64 -2.29 19.54
C ALA A 250 25.75 -2.81 18.08
N GLN A 251 24.83 -3.68 17.66
CA GLN A 251 24.82 -4.20 16.28
C GLN A 251 24.51 -3.13 15.23
N LEU A 252 23.62 -2.18 15.55
CA LEU A 252 23.27 -1.07 14.65
C LEU A 252 24.45 -0.11 14.50
N GLN A 253 25.17 0.13 15.60
CA GLN A 253 26.37 0.97 15.60
C GLN A 253 27.51 0.34 14.82
N GLU A 254 27.77 -0.95 15.04
CA GLU A 254 28.80 -1.68 14.29
C GLU A 254 28.50 -1.63 12.79
N GLU A 255 27.25 -1.91 12.38
CA GLU A 255 26.85 -1.81 10.98
C GLU A 255 27.05 -0.40 10.41
N LEU A 256 26.69 0.63 11.17
CA LEU A 256 26.87 2.03 10.77
C LEU A 256 28.35 2.40 10.62
N THR A 257 29.21 1.94 11.52
CA THR A 257 30.67 2.18 11.43
C THR A 257 31.26 1.52 10.18
N VAL A 258 30.93 0.26 9.92
CA VAL A 258 31.39 -0.47 8.73
C VAL A 258 30.95 0.23 7.44
N LEU A 259 29.71 0.75 7.39
CA LEU A 259 29.21 1.48 6.23
C LEU A 259 29.96 2.80 6.00
N ARG A 260 30.18 3.58 7.06
CA ARG A 260 30.90 4.86 6.98
C ARG A 260 32.36 4.65 6.53
N ASP A 261 33.01 3.60 7.04
CA ASP A 261 34.39 3.24 6.67
C ASP A 261 34.47 2.75 5.21
N ALA A 262 33.52 1.94 4.76
CA ALA A 262 33.48 1.40 3.41
C ALA A 262 33.28 2.48 2.34
N GLU A 263 32.47 3.50 2.63
CA GLU A 263 32.17 4.59 1.69
C GLU A 263 33.20 5.73 1.78
N ARG A 264 34.35 5.57 2.46
CA ARG A 264 35.40 6.60 2.63
C ARG A 264 34.85 7.97 3.12
N GLY A 265 33.76 7.96 3.88
CA GLY A 265 33.06 9.19 4.28
C GLY A 265 32.12 9.82 3.23
N GLU A 266 31.94 9.21 2.06
CA GLU A 266 30.90 9.60 1.08
C GLU A 266 29.51 9.04 1.45
N ALA A 267 29.43 8.18 2.48
CA ALA A 267 28.19 7.80 3.13
C ALA A 267 27.44 9.06 3.52
N SER A 268 26.39 9.35 2.75
CA SER A 268 25.75 10.66 2.75
C SER A 268 25.48 11.10 4.20
N HIS A 269 26.17 12.14 4.68
CA HIS A 269 26.02 12.71 6.02
C HIS A 269 24.63 13.31 6.28
N HIS A 270 23.70 13.15 5.34
CA HIS A 270 22.37 13.67 5.42
C HIS A 270 21.60 12.95 6.52
N SER A 271 21.05 13.73 7.44
CA SER A 271 20.06 13.21 8.38
C SER A 271 18.87 12.62 7.61
N LEU A 272 18.15 11.67 8.23
CA LEU A 272 16.94 11.11 7.60
C LEU A 272 15.94 12.21 7.23
N LYS A 273 15.88 13.27 8.04
CA LYS A 273 15.04 14.45 7.81
C LYS A 273 15.44 15.20 6.54
N GLU A 274 16.74 15.40 6.29
CA GLU A 274 17.21 16.01 5.04
C GLU A 274 16.83 15.19 3.81
N LEU A 275 16.97 13.87 3.88
CA LEU A 275 16.57 12.96 2.80
C LEU A 275 15.08 13.10 2.49
N VAL A 276 14.24 13.08 3.52
CA VAL A 276 12.78 13.22 3.40
C VAL A 276 12.39 14.59 2.85
N VAL A 277 13.08 15.65 3.26
CA VAL A 277 12.82 17.02 2.78
C VAL A 277 13.20 17.20 1.30
N GLN A 278 14.31 16.59 0.88
CA GLN A 278 14.79 16.62 -0.52
C GLN A 278 13.94 15.76 -1.46
N GLU A 279 13.16 14.81 -0.94
CA GLU A 279 12.28 13.99 -1.75
C GLU A 279 11.16 14.84 -2.40
N PHE A 280 10.94 14.65 -3.70
CA PHE A 280 9.98 15.40 -4.53
C PHE A 280 10.23 16.91 -4.67
N VAL A 281 11.46 17.38 -4.44
CA VAL A 281 11.94 18.73 -4.80
C VAL A 281 12.57 18.68 -6.19
#